data_AF-A0A058ZKC4-F1
#
_entry.id   AF-A0A058ZKC4-F1
#
_cell.length_a   1.000
_cell.length_b   1.000
_cell.length_c   1.000
_cell.angle_alpha   90.00
_cell.angle_beta   90.00
_cell.angle_gamma   90.00
#
_symmetry.space_group_name_H-M   'P 1'
#
loop_
_entity.id
_entity.type
_entity.pdbx_description
1 polymer ?
#
loop_
_entity_poly.entity_id
_entity_poly.type
_entity_poly.pdbx_seq_one_letter_code
_entity_poly.pdbx_strand_id
1 'polypeptide(L)'
;MMRAGLFFWQNAGHSAPMDHPLIDLINARIKQAEADGAFDNLEGAGKPLPRVDDPDAEMMNRILRENGAAPEYVSLSRELSRLRDELAETGDRTRRREIMKEMSLMDAKIEMAKRDFKR
;
A
#
# COMPACT_ATOMS: atom_id res chain seq x y z
N MET A 1 -24.88 -55.95 -13.18
CA MET A 1 -25.12 -54.55 -13.57
C MET A 1 -24.50 -53.64 -12.52
N MET A 2 -23.85 -52.57 -12.97
CA MET A 2 -22.85 -51.72 -12.30
C MET A 2 -23.32 -50.94 -11.07
N ARG A 3 -22.36 -50.68 -10.15
CA ARG A 3 -22.01 -49.40 -9.46
C ARG A 3 -21.31 -49.74 -8.12
N ALA A 4 -20.26 -49.08 -7.63
CA ALA A 4 -19.54 -47.89 -8.01
C ALA A 4 -18.10 -48.01 -7.46
N GLY A 5 -17.12 -47.45 -8.16
CA GLY A 5 -15.70 -47.54 -7.78
C GLY A 5 -15.40 -46.80 -6.48
N LEU A 6 -14.70 -47.49 -5.57
CA LEU A 6 -13.89 -46.86 -4.53
C LEU A 6 -12.72 -46.16 -5.22
N PHE A 7 -12.89 -44.88 -5.54
CA PHE A 7 -11.78 -44.00 -5.91
C PHE A 7 -11.22 -43.42 -4.61
N PHE A 8 -10.21 -44.10 -4.07
CA PHE A 8 -9.43 -43.67 -2.92
C PHE A 8 -8.56 -42.49 -3.34
N TRP A 9 -9.06 -41.27 -3.19
CA TRP A 9 -8.29 -40.05 -3.45
C TRP A 9 -7.40 -39.78 -2.23
N GLN A 10 -6.21 -40.37 -2.26
CA GLN A 10 -5.08 -39.99 -1.42
C GLN A 10 -4.57 -38.62 -1.89
N ASN A 11 -5.19 -37.53 -1.43
CA ASN A 11 -4.58 -36.20 -1.57
C ASN A 11 -3.62 -35.97 -0.41
N ALA A 12 -2.41 -36.52 -0.57
CA ALA A 12 -1.25 -36.14 0.22
C ALA A 12 -0.86 -34.70 -0.17
N GLY A 13 -1.28 -33.76 0.66
CA GLY A 13 -1.00 -32.34 0.50
C GLY A 13 -1.53 -31.53 1.69
N HIS A 14 -1.43 -32.07 2.90
CA HIS A 14 -1.50 -31.22 4.10
C HIS A 14 -0.17 -30.46 4.14
N SER A 15 -0.15 -29.23 3.59
CA SER A 15 0.86 -28.27 3.98
C SER A 15 0.75 -28.11 5.49
N ALA A 16 1.72 -28.65 6.23
CA ALA A 16 1.82 -28.46 7.67
C ALA A 16 1.71 -26.95 7.97
N PRO A 17 0.90 -26.54 8.95
CA PRO A 17 0.76 -25.13 9.28
C PRO A 17 2.13 -24.65 9.78
N MET A 18 2.84 -23.86 8.97
CA MET A 18 3.96 -23.01 9.38
C MET A 18 4.70 -23.49 10.64
N ASP A 19 5.59 -24.48 10.50
CA ASP A 19 6.52 -24.89 11.56
C ASP A 19 7.59 -23.79 11.78
N HIS A 20 7.13 -22.61 12.18
CA HIS A 20 7.99 -21.52 12.61
C HIS A 20 8.39 -21.82 14.05
N PRO A 21 9.68 -21.77 14.43
CA PRO A 21 10.16 -22.12 15.77
C PRO A 21 9.57 -21.27 16.91
N LEU A 22 8.80 -20.23 16.58
CA LEU A 22 8.14 -19.34 17.52
C LEU A 22 6.63 -19.55 17.61
N ILE A 23 6.06 -20.53 16.91
CA ILE A 23 4.60 -20.69 16.81
C ILE A 23 3.93 -20.87 18.19
N ASP A 24 4.53 -21.67 19.07
CA ASP A 24 4.03 -21.88 20.43
C ASP A 24 4.07 -20.60 21.28
N LEU A 25 5.14 -19.83 21.14
CA LEU A 25 5.30 -18.54 21.82
C LEU A 25 4.27 -17.51 21.28
N ILE A 26 4.08 -17.44 19.97
CA ILE A 26 3.11 -16.55 19.32
C ILE A 26 1.69 -16.91 19.82
N ASN A 27 1.34 -18.20 19.83
CA ASN A 27 0.04 -18.67 20.30
C ASN A 27 -0.19 -18.34 21.78
N ALA A 28 0.84 -18.51 22.63
CA ALA A 28 0.75 -18.15 24.04
C ALA A 28 0.49 -16.64 24.23
N ARG A 29 1.16 -15.78 23.44
CA ARG A 29 0.94 -14.33 23.47
C ARG A 29 -0.46 -13.92 22.99
N ILE A 30 -0.95 -14.54 21.93
CA ILE A 30 -2.31 -14.29 21.42
C ILE A 30 -3.35 -14.68 22.48
N LYS A 31 -3.24 -15.87 23.08
CA LYS A 31 -4.16 -16.32 24.15
C LYS A 31 -4.15 -15.40 25.36
N GLN A 32 -2.97 -14.89 25.75
CA GLN A 32 -2.88 -13.93 26.83
C GLN A 32 -3.60 -12.61 26.46
N ALA A 33 -3.37 -12.09 25.26
CA ALA A 33 -4.05 -10.88 24.78
C ALA A 33 -5.58 -11.05 24.69
N GLU A 34 -6.07 -12.23 24.29
CA GLU A 34 -7.50 -12.56 24.34
C GLU A 34 -8.04 -12.56 25.78
N ALA A 35 -7.33 -13.21 26.72
CA ALA A 35 -7.73 -13.28 28.13
C ALA A 35 -7.72 -11.90 28.81
N ASP A 36 -6.81 -11.03 28.40
CA ASP A 36 -6.68 -9.65 28.88
C ASP A 36 -7.70 -8.70 28.21
N GLY A 37 -8.52 -9.19 27.28
CA GLY A 37 -9.51 -8.39 26.55
C GLY A 37 -8.89 -7.38 25.58
N ALA A 38 -7.66 -7.61 25.11
CA ALA A 38 -6.96 -6.69 24.21
C ALA A 38 -7.63 -6.55 22.83
N PHE A 39 -8.49 -7.50 22.47
CA PHE A 39 -9.32 -7.46 21.26
C PHE A 39 -10.77 -7.02 21.54
N ASP A 40 -11.10 -6.70 22.80
CA ASP A 40 -12.40 -6.14 23.15
C ASP A 40 -12.44 -4.65 22.79
N ASN A 41 -13.58 -4.19 22.24
CA ASN A 41 -13.81 -2.79 21.89
C ASN A 41 -12.78 -2.17 20.93
N LEU A 42 -12.19 -2.98 20.02
CA LEU A 42 -11.34 -2.44 18.97
C LEU A 42 -12.06 -1.36 18.18
N GLU A 43 -11.33 -0.30 17.84
CA GLU A 43 -11.85 0.77 17.01
C GLU A 43 -12.33 0.20 15.66
N GLY A 44 -13.61 0.40 15.35
CA GLY A 44 -14.22 -0.12 14.13
C GLY A 44 -14.73 -1.56 14.20
N ALA A 45 -14.57 -2.27 15.32
CA ALA A 45 -15.12 -3.62 15.47
C ALA A 45 -16.63 -3.67 15.20
N GLY A 46 -17.05 -4.61 14.34
CA GLY A 46 -18.46 -4.79 13.96
C GLY A 46 -19.05 -3.68 13.09
N LYS A 47 -18.28 -2.62 12.77
CA LYS A 47 -18.72 -1.56 11.85
C LYS A 47 -18.36 -1.97 10.41
N PRO A 48 -19.17 -1.58 9.41
CA PRO A 48 -18.78 -1.74 8.02
C PRO A 48 -17.50 -0.95 7.75
N LEU A 49 -16.67 -1.47 6.84
CA LEU A 49 -15.51 -0.73 6.37
C LEU A 49 -15.96 0.60 5.75
N PRO A 50 -15.16 1.68 5.90
CA PRO A 50 -15.46 2.95 5.26
C PRO A 50 -15.55 2.76 3.75
N ARG A 51 -16.53 3.41 3.14
CA ARG A 51 -16.66 3.40 1.68
C ARG A 51 -15.55 4.26 1.10
N VAL A 52 -14.67 3.64 0.34
CA VAL A 52 -13.57 4.28 -0.37
C VAL A 52 -13.75 4.04 -1.86
N ASP A 53 -13.47 5.07 -2.66
CA ASP A 53 -13.66 5.00 -4.12
C ASP A 53 -12.62 4.10 -4.79
N ASP A 54 -11.40 4.06 -4.25
CA ASP A 54 -10.29 3.24 -4.71
C ASP A 54 -9.60 2.54 -3.51
N PRO A 55 -9.97 1.28 -3.22
CA PRO A 55 -9.41 0.54 -2.08
C PRO A 55 -7.90 0.28 -2.18
N ASP A 56 -7.38 0.08 -3.40
CA ASP A 56 -5.97 -0.24 -3.61
C ASP A 56 -5.10 1.00 -3.33
N ALA A 57 -5.53 2.16 -3.84
CA ALA A 57 -4.86 3.43 -3.56
C ALA A 57 -4.90 3.79 -2.07
N GLU A 58 -6.04 3.61 -1.40
CA GLU A 58 -6.18 3.90 0.03
C GLU A 58 -5.31 2.97 0.91
N MET A 59 -5.19 1.69 0.54
CA MET A 59 -4.27 0.77 1.23
C MET A 59 -2.82 1.29 1.15
N MET A 60 -2.36 1.66 -0.06
CA MET A 60 -1.01 2.18 -0.25
C MET A 60 -0.78 3.48 0.50
N ASN A 61 -1.73 4.41 0.42
CA ASN A 61 -1.69 5.68 1.15
C ASN A 61 -1.61 5.46 2.66
N ARG A 62 -2.39 4.52 3.21
CA ARG A 62 -2.38 4.17 4.63
C ARG A 62 -1.01 3.66 5.07
N ILE A 63 -0.44 2.71 4.32
CA ILE A 63 0.91 2.18 4.60
C ILE A 63 1.93 3.32 4.62
N LEU A 64 1.89 4.24 3.64
CA LEU A 64 2.81 5.38 3.61
C LEU A 64 2.64 6.28 4.84
N ARG A 65 1.40 6.60 5.24
CA ARG A 65 1.09 7.43 6.42
C ARG A 65 1.59 6.79 7.72
N GLU A 66 1.34 5.50 7.90
CA GLU A 66 1.73 4.76 9.12
C GLU A 66 3.25 4.59 9.25
N ASN A 67 3.97 4.46 8.13
CA ASN A 67 5.42 4.27 8.13
C ASN A 67 6.23 5.58 8.03
N GLY A 68 5.56 6.74 8.00
CA GLY A 68 6.22 8.04 7.84
C GLY A 68 6.94 8.23 6.50
N ALA A 69 6.59 7.45 5.49
CA ALA A 69 7.19 7.53 4.16
C ALA A 69 6.68 8.78 3.41
N ALA A 70 7.55 9.40 2.63
CA ALA A 70 7.20 10.58 1.85
C ALA A 70 6.25 10.21 0.69
N PRO A 71 5.07 10.85 0.57
CA PRO A 71 4.16 10.62 -0.55
C PRO A 71 4.76 11.00 -1.92
N GLU A 72 4.21 10.45 -2.99
CA GLU A 72 4.69 10.69 -4.36
C GLU A 72 4.72 12.19 -4.74
N TYR A 73 3.75 12.99 -4.30
CA TYR A 73 3.78 14.44 -4.59
C TYR A 73 5.03 15.13 -4.04
N VAL A 74 5.69 14.59 -3.00
CA VAL A 74 6.92 15.13 -2.42
C VAL A 74 8.11 14.88 -3.34
N SER A 75 8.24 13.68 -3.92
CA SER A 75 9.31 13.38 -4.88
C SER A 75 9.14 14.21 -6.15
N LEU A 76 7.92 14.29 -6.68
CA LEU A 76 7.59 15.13 -7.84
C LEU A 76 7.87 16.62 -7.57
N SER A 77 7.58 17.12 -6.36
CA SER A 77 7.87 18.51 -5.99
C SER A 77 9.38 18.80 -5.95
N ARG A 78 10.20 17.83 -5.52
CA ARG A 78 11.67 17.96 -5.56
C ARG A 78 12.18 18.00 -7.00
N GLU A 79 11.61 17.19 -7.88
CA GLU A 79 11.96 17.18 -9.30
C GLU A 79 11.56 18.49 -10.00
N LEU A 80 10.37 19.00 -9.71
CA LEU A 80 9.92 20.32 -10.18
C LEU A 80 10.85 21.44 -9.70
N SER A 81 11.37 21.38 -8.47
CA SER A 81 12.36 22.33 -7.99
C SER A 81 13.64 22.28 -8.82
N ARG A 82 14.15 21.08 -9.12
CA ARG A 82 15.35 20.92 -9.97
C ARG A 82 15.14 21.50 -11.37
N LEU A 83 13.97 21.27 -11.98
CA LEU A 83 13.64 21.85 -13.29
C LEU A 83 13.59 23.38 -13.26
N ARG A 84 13.13 23.98 -12.15
CA ARG A 84 13.16 25.45 -11.96
C ARG A 84 14.59 25.98 -11.89
N ASP A 85 15.46 25.27 -11.17
CA ASP A 85 16.88 25.64 -11.07
C ASP A 85 17.56 25.52 -12.44
N GLU A 86 17.33 24.43 -13.17
CA GLU A 86 17.85 24.23 -14.53
C GLU A 86 17.35 25.32 -15.49
N LEU A 87 16.08 25.71 -15.40
CA LEU A 87 15.51 26.78 -16.22
C LEU A 87 16.17 28.14 -15.93
N ALA A 88 16.59 28.40 -14.69
CA ALA A 88 17.25 29.64 -14.32
C ALA A 88 18.65 29.74 -14.96
N GLU A 89 19.35 28.61 -15.07
CA GLU A 89 20.73 28.54 -15.59
C GLU A 89 20.81 28.35 -17.11
N THR A 90 19.75 27.84 -17.74
CA THR A 90 19.77 27.49 -19.18
C THR A 90 19.73 28.72 -20.10
N GLY A 91 20.79 28.90 -20.90
CA GLY A 91 20.85 29.88 -21.98
C GLY A 91 20.27 29.43 -23.33
N ASP A 92 20.09 28.12 -23.54
CA ASP A 92 19.54 27.57 -24.79
C ASP A 92 18.01 27.71 -24.86
N ARG A 93 17.53 28.43 -25.88
CA ARG A 93 16.09 28.66 -26.11
C ARG A 93 15.29 27.38 -26.38
N THR A 94 15.90 26.36 -26.97
CA THR A 94 15.25 25.07 -27.25
C THR A 94 15.04 24.32 -25.95
N ARG A 95 16.11 24.12 -25.17
CA ARG A 95 16.04 23.47 -23.86
C ARG A 95 15.11 24.19 -22.90
N ARG A 96 15.09 25.53 -22.88
CA ARG A 96 14.12 26.31 -22.07
C ARG A 96 12.66 25.94 -22.37
N ARG A 97 12.31 25.70 -23.64
CA ARG A 97 10.94 25.31 -24.02
C ARG A 97 10.61 23.89 -23.55
N GLU A 98 11.57 22.98 -23.62
CA GLU A 98 11.43 21.61 -23.13
C GLU A 98 11.22 21.59 -21.62
N ILE A 99 12.06 22.29 -20.86
CA ILE A 99 11.94 22.39 -19.40
C ILE A 99 10.56 22.94 -19.01
N MET A 100 10.07 24.00 -19.69
CA MET A 100 8.72 24.53 -19.41
C MET A 100 7.61 23.49 -19.67
N LYS A 101 7.76 22.65 -20.69
CA LYS A 101 6.81 21.56 -20.98
C LYS A 101 6.89 20.46 -19.91
N GLU A 102 8.10 20.07 -19.50
CA GLU A 102 8.33 19.10 -18.44
C GLU A 102 7.73 19.59 -17.11
N MET A 103 7.96 20.85 -16.75
CA MET A 103 7.38 21.48 -15.55
C MET A 103 5.85 21.47 -15.59
N SER A 104 5.23 21.82 -16.72
CA SER A 104 3.77 21.80 -16.85
C SER A 104 3.19 20.39 -16.67
N LEU A 105 3.86 19.36 -17.17
CA LEU A 105 3.46 17.97 -16.95
C LEU A 105 3.66 17.58 -15.49
N MET A 106 4.75 18.02 -14.86
CA MET A 106 5.05 17.75 -13.45
C MET A 106 4.00 18.37 -12.52
N ASP A 107 3.59 19.61 -12.77
CA ASP A 107 2.53 20.29 -12.01
C ASP A 107 1.21 19.49 -12.10
N ALA A 108 0.83 19.02 -13.29
CA ALA A 108 -0.36 18.18 -13.47
C ALA A 108 -0.27 16.86 -12.66
N LYS A 109 0.88 16.18 -12.69
CA LYS A 109 1.11 14.96 -11.91
C LYS A 109 1.05 15.21 -10.41
N ILE A 110 1.64 16.31 -9.93
CA ILE A 110 1.59 16.70 -8.52
C ILE A 110 0.14 16.89 -8.06
N GLU A 111 -0.68 17.56 -8.87
CA GLU A 111 -2.08 17.77 -8.53
C GLU A 111 -2.89 16.48 -8.52
N MET A 112 -2.60 15.53 -9.41
CA MET A 112 -3.17 14.18 -9.37
C MET A 112 -2.75 13.44 -8.09
N ALA A 113 -1.44 13.36 -7.83
CA ALA A 113 -0.90 12.68 -6.65
C ALA A 113 -1.41 13.28 -5.32
N LYS A 114 -1.63 14.60 -5.25
CA LYS A 114 -2.26 15.25 -4.09
C LYS A 114 -3.74 14.87 -3.92
N ARG A 115 -4.49 14.74 -5.02
CA ARG A 115 -5.89 14.30 -4.97
C ARG A 115 -5.98 12.85 -4.50
N ASP A 116 -5.11 12.00 -5.02
CA ASP A 116 -5.07 10.59 -4.68
C ASP A 116 -4.65 10.39 -3.22
N PHE A 117 -3.71 11.17 -2.71
CA PHE A 117 -3.29 11.11 -1.30
C PHE A 117 -4.35 11.64 -0.30
N LYS A 118 -5.24 12.53 -0.73
CA LYS A 118 -6.30 13.13 0.10
C LYS A 118 -7.58 12.30 0.14
N ARG A 119 -7.78 11.41 -0.83
CA ARG A 119 -8.88 10.45 -0.86
C ARG A 119 -8.63 9.35 0.16
#